data_AF-A0A537HMS5-F1
#
_entry.id   AF-A0A537HMS5-F1
#
_cell.length_a   1.000
_cell.length_b   1.000
_cell.length_c   1.000
_cell.angle_alpha   90.00
_cell.angle_beta   90.00
_cell.angle_gamma   90.00
#
_symmetry.space_group_name_H-M   'P 1'
#
loop_
_entity.id
_entity.type
_entity.pdbx_description
1 polymer ?
#
loop_
_entity_poly.entity_id
_entity_poly.type
_entity_poly.pdbx_seq_one_letter_code
_entity_poly.pdbx_strand_id
1 'polypeptide(L)'
;MRDLTTWEEPRELDTDNEAVISLYDGIKKILEKQPKPKSKPSSGIPREARHILRCGRILKIDIERKLVIVTVMKTDGELHQLRIEANQD
;
A
#
# COMPACT_ATOMS: atom_id res chain seq x y z
N MET A 1 -1.67 25.10 -21.14
CA MET A 1 -1.47 24.61 -19.76
C MET A 1 -1.06 23.16 -19.81
N ARG A 2 0.20 22.86 -19.50
CA ARG A 2 0.69 21.53 -19.12
C ARG A 2 1.82 21.75 -18.12
N ASP A 3 1.48 21.76 -16.84
CA ASP A 3 2.46 21.66 -15.77
C ASP A 3 3.00 20.23 -15.76
N LEU A 4 4.20 20.07 -16.31
CA LEU A 4 5.00 18.86 -16.13
C LEU A 4 5.46 18.83 -14.68
N THR A 5 4.97 17.86 -13.92
CA THR A 5 5.59 17.43 -12.65
C THR A 5 7.06 17.14 -12.91
N THR A 6 7.93 18.08 -12.54
CA THR A 6 9.37 17.91 -12.46
C THR A 6 9.65 16.86 -11.40
N TRP A 7 9.83 15.62 -11.85
CA TRP A 7 10.57 14.63 -11.07
C TRP A 7 11.99 15.16 -10.92
N GLU A 8 12.26 15.87 -9.83
CA GLU A 8 13.64 16.21 -9.46
C GLU A 8 14.37 14.91 -9.11
N GLU A 9 15.54 14.73 -9.71
CA GLU A 9 16.45 13.65 -9.37
C GLU A 9 16.84 13.74 -7.87
N PRO A 10 16.93 12.60 -7.15
CA PRO A 10 17.33 12.62 -5.75
C PRO A 10 18.72 13.25 -5.62
N ARG A 11 18.79 14.40 -4.93
CA ARG A 11 20.07 15.05 -4.63
C ARG A 11 20.81 14.24 -3.57
N GLU A 12 22.13 14.21 -3.69
CA GLU A 12 22.98 13.61 -2.67
C GLU A 12 22.76 14.31 -1.33
N LEU A 13 22.64 13.51 -0.26
CA LEU A 13 22.53 14.05 1.09
C LEU A 13 23.86 14.67 1.47
N ASP A 14 23.82 15.91 1.96
CA ASP A 14 24.97 16.59 2.51
C ASP A 14 25.42 15.90 3.80
N THR A 15 26.43 15.04 3.68
CA THR A 15 26.95 14.22 4.78
C THR A 15 27.77 15.00 5.79
N ASP A 16 28.08 16.28 5.51
CA ASP A 16 28.79 17.18 6.43
C ASP A 16 27.82 18.08 7.22
N ASN A 17 26.52 17.98 6.93
CA ASN A 17 25.49 18.73 7.65
C ASN A 17 25.06 18.00 8.93
N GLU A 18 25.37 18.61 10.07
CA GLU A 18 25.01 18.12 11.41
C GLU A 18 23.52 17.81 11.59
N ALA A 19 22.62 18.56 10.93
CA ALA A 19 21.19 18.28 11.00
C ALA A 19 20.82 16.99 10.26
N VAL A 20 21.49 16.70 9.14
CA VAL A 20 21.31 15.47 8.36
C VAL A 20 21.86 14.27 9.12
N ILE A 21 23.04 14.42 9.73
CA ILE A 21 23.67 13.40 10.59
C ILE A 21 22.76 13.07 11.79
N SER A 22 22.28 14.09 12.50
CA SER A 22 21.40 13.93 13.67
C SER A 22 20.08 13.25 13.31
N LEU A 23 19.50 13.59 12.14
CA LEU A 23 18.30 12.94 11.62
C LEU A 23 18.58 11.47 11.29
N TYR A 24 19.69 11.17 10.63
CA TYR A 24 20.10 9.80 10.30
C TYR A 24 20.28 8.96 11.57
N ASP A 25 20.97 9.49 12.58
CA ASP A 25 21.16 8.82 13.88
C ASP A 25 19.84 8.62 14.64
N GLY A 26 18.94 9.60 14.58
CA GLY A 26 17.59 9.49 15.13
C GLY A 26 16.80 8.35 14.49
N ILE A 27 16.81 8.27 13.16
CA ILE A 27 16.15 7.19 12.41
C ILE A 27 16.78 5.83 12.73
N LYS A 28 18.12 5.76 12.76
CA LYS A 28 18.86 4.53 13.09
C LYS A 28 18.50 4.01 14.48
N LYS A 29 18.44 4.88 15.49
CA LYS A 29 18.01 4.53 16.86
C LYS A 29 16.56 4.04 16.91
N ILE A 30 15.66 4.62 16.11
CA ILE A 30 14.27 4.15 16.01
C ILE A 30 14.23 2.76 15.40
N LEU A 31 14.96 2.51 14.31
CA LEU A 31 15.04 1.22 13.64
C LEU A 31 15.68 0.12 14.51
N GLU A 32 16.68 0.47 15.33
CA GLU A 32 17.31 -0.46 16.28
C GLU A 32 16.38 -0.82 17.44
N LYS A 33 15.49 0.09 17.86
CA LYS A 33 14.47 -0.14 18.90
C LYS A 33 13.27 -0.93 18.38
N GLN A 34 13.05 -0.99 17.08
CA GLN A 34 12.05 -1.88 16.52
C GLN A 34 12.52 -3.33 16.78
N PRO A 35 11.65 -4.20 17.33
CA PRO A 35 11.98 -5.61 17.41
C PRO A 35 12.32 -6.08 16.00
N LYS A 36 13.57 -6.53 15.79
CA LYS A 36 13.99 -7.12 14.50
C LYS A 36 12.88 -8.08 14.10
N PRO A 37 12.22 -7.90 12.94
CA PRO A 37 11.25 -8.88 12.49
C PRO A 37 11.99 -10.19 12.49
N LYS A 38 11.52 -11.16 13.29
CA LYS A 38 12.09 -12.50 13.31
C LYS A 38 11.95 -12.99 11.89
N SER A 39 13.04 -12.92 11.12
CA SER A 39 13.17 -13.48 9.80
C SER A 39 13.14 -14.99 9.98
N LYS A 40 11.95 -15.53 10.24
CA LYS A 40 11.65 -16.89 9.87
C LYS A 40 11.59 -16.88 8.35
N PRO A 41 12.42 -17.68 7.65
CA PRO A 41 12.17 -17.97 6.25
C PRO A 41 10.99 -18.94 6.21
N SER A 42 9.78 -18.47 6.49
CA SER A 42 8.58 -19.16 6.08
C SER A 42 8.14 -18.54 4.76
N SER A 43 8.43 -19.23 3.68
CA SER A 43 7.73 -19.14 2.40
C SER A 43 6.24 -19.42 2.62
N GLY A 44 5.54 -18.45 3.20
CA GLY A 44 4.16 -18.60 3.64
C GLY A 44 3.67 -17.28 4.18
N ILE A 45 3.01 -16.53 3.31
CA ILE A 45 2.15 -15.37 3.60
C ILE A 45 1.41 -15.61 4.94
N PRO A 46 1.35 -14.60 5.84
CA PRO A 46 0.61 -14.73 7.09
C PRO A 46 -0.79 -15.28 6.85
N ARG A 47 -1.13 -16.32 7.62
CA ARG A 47 -2.43 -17.02 7.59
C ARG A 47 -3.54 -16.19 8.25
N GLU A 48 -3.40 -14.86 8.22
CA GLU A 48 -4.48 -13.91 8.50
C GLU A 48 -5.26 -13.78 7.20
N ALA A 49 -6.45 -14.39 7.21
CA ALA A 49 -7.32 -14.65 6.07
C ALA A 49 -7.36 -13.53 5.01
N ARG A 50 -6.91 -13.93 3.82
CA ARG A 50 -7.13 -13.33 2.50
C ARG A 50 -8.51 -12.67 2.34
N HIS A 51 -8.59 -11.34 2.42
CA HIS A 51 -9.67 -10.57 1.81
C HIS A 51 -9.19 -9.82 0.55
N ILE A 52 -8.12 -10.33 -0.07
CA ILE A 52 -7.58 -9.75 -1.31
C ILE A 52 -8.20 -10.52 -2.48
N LEU A 53 -9.17 -9.90 -3.14
CA LEU A 53 -9.67 -10.38 -4.42
C LEU A 53 -8.70 -9.93 -5.53
N ARG A 54 -7.93 -10.87 -6.08
CA ARG A 54 -7.06 -10.59 -7.23
C ARG A 54 -7.91 -10.41 -8.48
N CYS A 55 -7.98 -9.17 -8.96
CA CYS A 55 -8.74 -8.80 -10.15
C CYS A 55 -7.79 -8.38 -11.27
N GLY A 56 -8.12 -8.73 -12.51
CA GLY A 56 -7.41 -8.21 -13.68
C GLY A 56 -7.87 -6.80 -14.04
N ARG A 57 -9.18 -6.55 -14.04
CA ARG A 57 -9.76 -5.22 -14.33
C ARG A 57 -11.06 -4.98 -13.59
N ILE A 58 -11.31 -3.73 -13.22
CA ILE A 58 -12.63 -3.28 -12.76
C ILE A 58 -13.46 -2.92 -14.00
N LEU A 59 -14.68 -3.43 -14.07
CA LEU A 59 -15.57 -3.23 -15.22
C LEU A 59 -16.63 -2.16 -14.95
N LYS A 60 -17.24 -2.22 -13.76
CA LYS A 60 -18.35 -1.33 -13.39
C LYS A 60 -18.35 -1.08 -11.89
N ILE A 61 -18.70 0.13 -11.49
CA ILE A 61 -18.93 0.51 -10.10
C ILE A 61 -20.31 1.15 -10.03
N ASP A 62 -21.21 0.57 -9.25
CA ASP A 62 -22.53 1.12 -8.94
C ASP A 62 -22.57 1.53 -7.46
N ILE A 63 -23.12 2.72 -7.19
CA ILE A 63 -23.19 3.28 -5.83
C ILE A 63 -24.65 3.59 -5.53
N GLU A 64 -25.20 2.90 -4.53
CA GLU A 64 -26.58 3.05 -4.09
C GLU A 64 -26.66 3.30 -2.59
N ARG A 65 -26.86 4.57 -2.21
CA ARG A 65 -26.96 5.02 -0.81
C ARG A 65 -25.76 4.58 0.03
N LYS A 66 -25.85 3.42 0.69
CA LYS A 66 -24.83 2.83 1.57
C LYS A 66 -24.21 1.55 1.00
N LEU A 67 -24.61 1.12 -0.19
CA LEU A 67 -24.11 -0.06 -0.87
C LEU A 67 -23.28 0.37 -2.08
N VAL A 68 -22.07 -0.15 -2.17
CA VAL A 68 -21.22 -0.07 -3.36
C VAL A 68 -21.11 -1.46 -3.96
N ILE A 69 -21.46 -1.59 -5.24
CA ILE A 69 -21.33 -2.82 -6.00
C ILE A 69 -20.21 -2.63 -7.01
N VAL A 70 -19.14 -3.42 -6.88
CA VAL A 70 -18.00 -3.41 -7.80
C VAL A 70 -18.04 -4.67 -8.64
N THR A 71 -18.25 -4.54 -9.95
CA THR A 71 -18.12 -5.64 -10.89
C THR A 71 -16.71 -5.66 -11.45
N VAL A 72 -16.03 -6.78 -11.29
CA VAL A 72 -14.64 -7.00 -11.70
C VAL A 72 -14.53 -8.22 -12.60
N MET A 73 -13.49 -8.24 -13.44
CA MET A 73 -13.03 -9.44 -14.10
C MET A 73 -11.80 -9.95 -13.35
N LYS A 74 -11.85 -11.19 -12.88
CA LYS A 74 -10.72 -11.88 -12.27
C LYS A 74 -9.65 -12.17 -13.32
N THR A 75 -8.46 -12.56 -12.86
CA THR A 75 -7.32 -12.88 -13.72
C THR A 75 -7.51 -14.16 -14.55
N ASP A 76 -8.39 -15.06 -14.11
CA ASP A 76 -8.80 -16.27 -14.83
C ASP A 76 -9.89 -16.00 -15.90
N GLY A 77 -10.36 -14.75 -16.02
CA GLY A 77 -11.41 -14.35 -16.95
C GLY A 77 -12.83 -14.46 -16.38
N GLU A 78 -13.01 -14.96 -15.16
CA GLU A 78 -14.32 -15.00 -14.51
C GLU A 78 -14.81 -13.60 -14.13
N LEU A 79 -16.13 -13.39 -14.21
CA LEU A 79 -16.77 -12.18 -13.73
C LEU A 79 -17.15 -12.33 -12.24
N HIS A 80 -16.87 -11.31 -11.45
CA HIS A 80 -17.19 -11.32 -10.02
C HIS A 80 -17.81 -9.99 -9.58
N GLN A 81 -18.78 -10.05 -8.67
CA GLN A 81 -19.41 -8.87 -8.09
C GLN A 81 -19.10 -8.79 -6.60
N LEU A 82 -18.44 -7.70 -6.20
CA LEU A 82 -18.15 -7.38 -4.82
C LEU A 82 -19.23 -6.43 -4.29
N ARG A 83 -19.79 -6.71 -3.12
CA ARG A 83 -20.77 -5.85 -2.44
C ARG A 83 -20.14 -5.31 -1.16
N ILE A 84 -20.07 -3.99 -1.04
CA ILE A 84 -19.54 -3.30 0.13
C ILE A 84 -20.68 -2.47 0.72
N GLU A 85 -21.15 -2.85 1.90
CA GLU A 85 -22.21 -2.13 2.61
C GLU A 85 -21.59 -1.35 3.76
N ALA A 86 -21.89 -0.05 3.84
CA ALA A 86 -21.48 0.79 4.95
C ALA A 86 -22.38 0.48 6.16
N ASN A 87 -21.80 -0.08 7.22
CA ASN A 87 -22.46 -0.18 8.52
C ASN A 87 -22.50 1.20 9.19
N GLN A 88 -23.61 1.47 9.88
CA GLN A 88 -23.73 2.63 10.78
C GLN A 88 -23.16 2.25 12.13
N ASP A 89 -21.85 2.39 12.32
CA ASP A 89 -21.24 2.57 13.63
C ASP A 89 -20.61 3.97 13.68
#